data_AF-Q95QH1-F1
#
_entry.id   AF-Q95QH1-F1
#
_cell.length_a   1.000
_cell.length_b   1.000
_cell.length_c   1.000
_cell.angle_alpha   90.00
_cell.angle_beta   90.00
_cell.angle_gamma   90.00
#
_symmetry.space_group_name_H-M   'P 1'
#
loop_
_entity.id
_entity.type
_entity.pdbx_description
1 polymer ?
#
loop_
_entity_poly.entity_id
_entity_poly.type
_entity_poly.pdbx_seq_one_letter_code
_entity_poly.pdbx_strand_id
1 'polypeptide(L)'
;MGDIDERMMGRAASQSRFLPNDQQVISDPLSKQIFEYEQSHTPNDRELLEIIQKIERSNPERCSKAPKFVSQLLTHRTTPIRKFAFAACLKILAHPQSPRQMMLDSYHLALVNSNPQVAQHALSLLPKFVDACPEEANNLIKFGSIAYNRLPAPCTDVESFLSKSYTKASQ
;
A
#
# COMPACT_ATOMS: atom_id res chain seq x y z
N MET A 1 26.39 -48.80 26.23
CA MET A 1 27.43 -48.09 26.99
C MET A 1 28.12 -47.12 26.05
N GLY A 2 28.26 -45.86 26.44
CA GLY A 2 29.08 -44.89 25.74
C GLY A 2 28.50 -43.48 25.74
N ASP A 3 28.61 -42.81 26.89
CA ASP A 3 28.58 -41.35 27.06
C ASP A 3 29.35 -40.61 25.95
N ILE A 4 28.73 -39.59 25.36
CA ILE A 4 29.44 -38.54 24.62
C ILE A 4 28.96 -37.18 25.15
N ASP A 5 29.75 -36.69 26.09
CA ASP A 5 30.18 -35.30 26.26
C ASP A 5 29.15 -34.18 26.10
N GLU A 6 28.46 -33.91 27.21
CA GLU A 6 27.64 -32.73 27.48
C GLU A 6 28.44 -31.41 27.63
N ARG A 7 29.72 -31.34 27.24
CA ARG A 7 30.57 -30.16 27.51
C ARG A 7 31.00 -29.32 26.30
N MET A 8 30.49 -29.55 25.10
CA MET A 8 30.83 -28.72 23.93
C MET A 8 29.68 -27.98 23.23
N MET A 9 28.46 -27.92 23.79
CA MET A 9 27.37 -27.09 23.23
C MET A 9 27.43 -25.58 23.65
N GLY A 10 28.60 -25.07 24.05
CA GLY A 10 28.77 -23.72 24.56
C GLY A 10 29.15 -22.63 23.53
N ARG A 11 29.09 -22.88 22.21
CA ARG A 11 29.53 -21.89 21.20
C ARG A 11 28.63 -21.83 19.96
N ALA A 12 27.43 -21.27 20.11
CA ALA A 12 26.74 -20.53 19.05
C ALA A 12 25.51 -19.82 19.62
N ALA A 13 25.70 -18.97 20.64
CA ALA A 13 24.72 -17.92 20.90
C ALA A 13 24.85 -16.92 19.75
N SER A 14 24.10 -17.22 18.70
CA SER A 14 23.98 -16.46 17.46
C SER A 14 23.89 -14.97 17.76
N GLN A 15 24.75 -14.21 17.11
CA GLN A 15 24.65 -12.78 17.01
C GLN A 15 23.31 -12.40 16.35
N SER A 16 22.27 -12.18 17.16
CA SER A 16 21.14 -11.35 16.76
C SER A 16 21.50 -9.91 17.07
N ARG A 17 22.39 -9.31 16.27
CA ARG A 17 22.65 -7.87 16.30
C ARG A 17 22.29 -7.27 14.96
N PHE A 18 21.39 -6.29 15.00
CA PHE A 18 20.88 -5.50 13.88
C PHE A 18 19.73 -6.13 13.08
N LEU A 19 18.63 -6.46 13.77
CA LEU A 19 17.37 -5.93 13.26
C LEU A 19 17.47 -4.42 13.47
N PRO A 20 17.39 -3.56 12.42
CA PRO A 20 17.32 -2.13 12.64
C PRO A 20 16.10 -1.87 13.53
N ASN A 21 16.34 -1.36 14.73
CA ASN A 21 15.29 -0.89 15.61
C ASN A 21 14.35 0.01 14.78
N ASP A 22 13.07 -0.33 14.72
CA ASP A 22 11.96 0.56 14.32
C ASP A 22 11.81 1.78 15.26
N GLN A 23 12.87 2.16 15.98
CA GLN A 23 13.04 3.43 16.66
C GLN A 23 13.88 4.41 15.84
N GLN A 24 13.88 4.29 14.50
CA GLN A 24 14.17 5.48 13.69
C GLN A 24 13.27 6.58 14.24
N VAL A 25 13.94 7.54 14.88
CA VAL A 25 13.35 8.66 15.60
C VAL A 25 12.15 9.13 14.79
N ILE A 26 10.96 9.08 15.38
CA ILE A 26 9.78 9.73 14.82
C ILE A 26 10.08 11.24 14.88
N SER A 27 10.93 11.72 13.99
CA SER A 27 11.36 13.11 13.90
C SER A 27 10.43 13.90 13.01
N ASP A 28 9.65 13.22 12.17
CA ASP A 28 8.68 13.89 11.31
C ASP A 28 7.30 14.00 12.01
N PRO A 29 6.68 15.20 12.02
CA PRO A 29 5.40 15.43 12.69
C PRO A 29 4.24 14.55 12.21
N LEU A 30 4.31 14.02 10.98
CA LEU A 30 3.24 13.19 10.39
C LEU A 30 3.30 11.77 10.93
N SER A 31 4.48 11.16 11.00
CA SER A 31 4.67 9.84 11.61
C SER A 31 4.25 9.85 13.09
N LYS A 32 4.41 10.99 13.78
CA LYS A 32 3.88 11.16 15.15
C LYS A 32 2.35 11.14 15.17
N GLN A 33 1.69 11.90 14.29
CA GLN A 33 0.22 11.91 14.20
C GLN A 33 -0.34 10.53 13.79
N ILE A 34 0.30 9.84 12.85
CA ILE A 34 -0.07 8.47 12.47
C ILE A 34 0.02 7.55 13.68
N PHE A 35 1.13 7.62 14.43
CA PHE A 35 1.31 6.80 15.63
C PHE A 35 0.27 7.09 16.71
N GLU A 36 -0.01 8.37 16.99
CA GLU A 36 -1.04 8.77 17.97
C GLU A 36 -2.43 8.26 17.57
N TYR A 37 -2.78 8.32 16.27
CA TYR A 37 -4.02 7.76 15.75
C TYR A 37 -4.08 6.23 15.86
N GLU A 38 -3.00 5.53 15.50
CA GLU A 38 -2.92 4.06 15.66
C GLU A 38 -3.06 3.64 17.14
N GLN A 39 -2.55 4.45 18.07
CA GLN A 39 -2.63 4.20 19.51
C GLN A 39 -3.96 4.61 20.14
N SER A 40 -4.74 5.49 19.52
CA SER A 40 -6.00 5.96 20.10
C SER A 40 -7.10 4.87 20.15
N HIS A 41 -6.92 3.75 19.42
CA HIS A 41 -7.82 2.58 19.31
C HIS A 41 -9.30 2.92 19.02
N THR A 42 -9.62 4.19 18.74
CA THR A 42 -10.96 4.69 18.50
C THR A 42 -11.03 5.09 17.03
N PRO A 43 -11.71 4.30 16.17
CA PRO A 43 -11.75 4.59 14.75
C PRO A 43 -12.56 5.86 14.51
N ASN A 44 -11.88 6.98 14.32
CA ASN A 44 -12.46 8.26 13.98
C ASN A 44 -12.18 8.58 12.51
N ASP A 45 -13.15 8.29 11.65
CA ASP A 45 -13.04 8.55 10.21
C ASP A 45 -12.75 10.03 9.88
N ARG A 46 -13.13 10.98 10.75
CA ARG A 46 -12.83 12.42 10.56
C ARG A 46 -11.35 12.71 10.78
N GLU A 47 -10.79 12.22 11.89
CA GLU A 47 -9.37 12.37 12.19
C GLU A 47 -8.50 11.64 11.16
N LEU A 48 -8.91 10.43 10.79
CA LEU A 48 -8.27 9.64 9.73
C LEU A 48 -8.24 10.39 8.40
N LEU A 49 -9.35 11.03 8.03
CA LEU A 49 -9.45 11.86 6.83
C LEU A 49 -8.50 13.07 6.90
N GLU A 50 -8.38 13.72 8.05
CA GLU A 50 -7.45 14.84 8.24
C GLU A 50 -5.98 14.39 8.11
N ILE A 51 -5.62 13.24 8.68
CA ILE A 51 -4.26 12.68 8.59
C ILE A 51 -3.93 12.32 7.14
N ILE A 52 -4.79 11.59 6.43
CA ILE A 52 -4.50 11.18 5.05
C ILE A 52 -4.46 12.38 4.09
N GLN A 53 -5.26 13.42 4.34
CA GLN A 53 -5.16 14.69 3.59
C GLN A 53 -3.83 15.40 3.85
N LYS A 54 -3.34 15.41 5.10
CA LYS A 54 -2.02 15.95 5.41
C LYS A 54 -0.94 15.16 4.68
N ILE A 55 -0.95 13.83 4.76
CA ILE A 55 0.00 12.96 4.03
C ILE A 55 -0.04 13.25 2.52
N GLU A 56 -1.24 13.35 1.93
CA GLU A 56 -1.35 13.66 0.50
C GLU A 56 -0.76 15.05 0.16
N ARG A 57 -0.95 16.06 1.01
CA ARG A 57 -0.45 17.43 0.79
C ARG A 57 1.02 17.62 1.13
N SER A 58 1.57 16.81 2.02
CA SER A 58 2.94 16.94 2.51
C SER A 58 3.76 15.76 2.04
N ASN A 59 4.70 16.00 1.13
CA ASN A 59 5.80 15.11 0.71
C ASN A 59 5.79 13.74 1.40
N PRO A 60 4.87 12.83 0.99
CA PRO A 60 4.58 11.63 1.76
C PRO A 60 5.76 10.65 1.77
N GLU A 61 6.71 10.82 0.85
CA GLU A 61 7.97 10.09 0.79
C GLU A 61 8.89 10.37 2.00
N ARG A 62 8.69 11.49 2.70
CA ARG A 62 9.50 11.87 3.87
C ARG A 62 8.96 11.33 5.19
N CYS A 63 7.77 10.76 5.17
CA CYS A 63 7.10 10.21 6.34
C CYS A 63 7.34 8.70 6.38
N SER A 64 8.21 8.23 7.28
CA SER A 64 8.60 6.81 7.35
C SER A 64 7.40 5.86 7.51
N LYS A 65 6.37 6.30 8.25
CA LYS A 65 5.14 5.51 8.47
C LYS A 65 4.07 5.65 7.38
N ALA A 66 4.16 6.66 6.51
CA ALA A 66 3.08 6.96 5.55
C ALA A 66 2.80 5.80 4.59
N PRO A 67 3.79 5.10 3.99
CA PRO A 67 3.49 4.05 3.01
C PRO A 67 2.64 2.91 3.57
N LYS A 68 2.98 2.41 4.76
CA LYS A 68 2.23 1.34 5.44
C LYS A 68 0.83 1.82 5.82
N PHE A 69 0.73 3.02 6.38
CA PHE A 69 -0.54 3.63 6.77
C PHE A 69 -1.47 3.82 5.55
N VAL A 70 -0.96 4.43 4.47
CA VAL A 70 -1.71 4.66 3.22
C VAL A 70 -2.17 3.34 2.59
N SER A 71 -1.29 2.33 2.58
CA SER A 71 -1.58 1.00 2.02
C SER A 71 -2.81 0.35 2.66
N GLN A 72 -2.95 0.47 3.99
CA GLN A 72 -4.10 -0.07 4.72
C GLN A 72 -5.42 0.65 4.40
N LEU A 73 -5.35 1.89 3.92
CA LEU A 73 -6.51 2.74 3.65
C LEU A 73 -7.07 2.63 2.23
N LEU A 74 -6.38 1.93 1.32
CA LEU A 74 -6.86 1.72 -0.04
C LEU A 74 -8.19 0.95 -0.08
N THR A 75 -8.43 0.09 0.90
CA THR A 75 -9.66 -0.70 1.05
C THR A 75 -10.60 -0.15 2.11
N HIS A 76 -10.41 1.10 2.57
CA HIS A 76 -11.24 1.69 3.61
C HIS A 76 -12.72 1.77 3.20
N ARG A 77 -13.66 1.67 4.16
CA ARG A 77 -15.10 1.65 3.87
C ARG A 77 -15.63 2.94 3.24
N THR A 78 -15.06 4.09 3.62
CA THR A 78 -15.53 5.41 3.16
C THR A 78 -14.81 5.89 1.90
N THR A 79 -15.59 6.38 0.94
CA THR A 79 -15.07 6.89 -0.34
C THR A 79 -14.06 8.04 -0.20
N PRO A 80 -14.27 9.05 0.68
CA PRO A 80 -13.29 10.13 0.83
C PRO A 80 -11.91 9.63 1.27
N ILE A 81 -11.85 8.74 2.28
CA ILE A 81 -10.59 8.20 2.78
C ILE A 81 -9.87 7.41 1.68
N ARG A 82 -10.59 6.52 0.98
CA ARG A 82 -10.01 5.78 -0.16
C ARG A 82 -9.43 6.73 -1.19
N LYS A 83 -10.19 7.74 -1.63
CA LYS A 83 -9.76 8.70 -2.65
C LYS A 83 -8.43 9.37 -2.27
N PHE A 84 -8.29 9.84 -1.03
CA PHE A 84 -7.04 10.45 -0.57
C PHE A 84 -5.93 9.41 -0.39
N ALA A 85 -6.26 8.18 0.04
CA ALA A 85 -5.28 7.10 0.15
C ALA A 85 -4.69 6.72 -1.22
N PHE A 86 -5.52 6.56 -2.26
CA PHE A 86 -5.01 6.30 -3.61
C PHE A 86 -4.17 7.47 -4.15
N ALA A 87 -4.59 8.72 -3.89
CA ALA A 87 -3.82 9.89 -4.30
C ALA A 87 -2.45 9.95 -3.60
N ALA A 88 -2.41 9.72 -2.29
CA ALA A 88 -1.17 9.62 -1.52
C ALA A 88 -0.31 8.44 -2.01
N CYS A 89 -0.92 7.30 -2.31
CA CYS A 89 -0.22 6.12 -2.82
C CYS A 89 0.50 6.42 -4.14
N LEU A 90 -0.17 7.04 -5.11
CA LEU A 90 0.45 7.44 -6.37
C LEU A 90 1.59 8.45 -6.18
N LYS A 91 1.45 9.40 -5.25
CA LYS A 91 2.53 10.34 -4.90
C LYS A 91 3.74 9.64 -4.30
N ILE A 92 3.51 8.66 -3.42
CA ILE A 92 4.59 7.85 -2.84
C ILE A 92 5.29 7.06 -3.94
N LEU A 93 4.52 6.36 -4.80
CA LEU A 93 5.07 5.53 -5.89
C LEU A 93 5.89 6.32 -6.91
N ALA A 94 5.56 7.60 -7.14
CA ALA A 94 6.34 8.48 -7.99
C ALA A 94 7.79 8.68 -7.51
N HIS A 95 8.08 8.42 -6.23
CA HIS A 95 9.44 8.47 -5.70
C HIS A 95 10.21 7.16 -5.99
N PRO A 96 11.46 7.21 -6.51
CA PRO A 96 12.23 6.01 -6.85
C PRO A 96 12.48 5.05 -5.68
N GLN A 97 12.70 5.60 -4.48
CA GLN A 97 12.98 4.83 -3.25
C GLN A 97 11.73 4.43 -2.46
N SER A 98 10.54 4.53 -3.05
CA SER A 98 9.32 4.13 -2.36
C SER A 98 9.27 2.62 -2.14
N PRO A 99 8.54 2.15 -1.11
CA PRO A 99 8.32 0.71 -0.89
C PRO A 99 7.30 0.17 -1.90
N ARG A 100 7.68 0.17 -3.19
CA ARG A 100 6.79 -0.11 -4.33
C ARG A 100 6.02 -1.41 -4.18
N GLN A 101 6.72 -2.50 -3.85
CA GLN A 101 6.09 -3.82 -3.70
C GLN A 101 4.92 -3.80 -2.71
N MET A 102 5.12 -3.21 -1.52
CA MET A 102 4.08 -3.11 -0.50
C MET A 102 2.87 -2.31 -0.98
N MET A 103 3.12 -1.19 -1.65
CA MET A 103 2.07 -0.31 -2.17
C MET A 103 1.29 -1.00 -3.30
N LEU A 104 1.99 -1.70 -4.20
CA LEU A 104 1.39 -2.43 -5.32
C LEU A 104 0.64 -3.67 -4.85
N ASP A 105 1.14 -4.42 -3.87
CA ASP A 105 0.42 -5.53 -3.25
C ASP A 105 -0.89 -5.05 -2.62
N SER A 106 -0.85 -3.89 -1.95
CA SER A 106 -2.04 -3.28 -1.36
C SER A 106 -3.01 -2.78 -2.43
N TYR A 107 -2.51 -2.27 -3.55
CA TYR A 107 -3.32 -1.94 -4.71
C TYR A 107 -3.96 -3.18 -5.37
N HIS A 108 -3.22 -4.28 -5.49
CA HIS A 108 -3.75 -5.57 -5.96
C HIS A 108 -4.88 -6.06 -5.07
N LEU A 109 -4.71 -5.98 -3.74
CA LEU A 109 -5.78 -6.29 -2.77
C LEU A 109 -7.01 -5.39 -2.95
N ALA A 110 -6.82 -4.12 -3.29
CA ALA A 110 -7.92 -3.21 -3.59
C ALA A 110 -8.64 -3.57 -4.90
N LEU A 111 -7.91 -4.02 -5.94
CA LEU A 111 -8.50 -4.51 -7.18
C LEU A 111 -9.34 -5.76 -6.98
N VAL A 112 -8.85 -6.74 -6.20
CA VAL A 112 -9.56 -8.00 -5.96
C VAL A 112 -10.46 -7.98 -4.71
N ASN A 113 -10.75 -6.78 -4.18
CA ASN A 113 -11.56 -6.62 -2.98
C ASN A 113 -12.98 -7.16 -3.19
N SER A 114 -13.55 -7.77 -2.15
CA SER A 114 -14.93 -8.28 -2.20
C SER A 114 -15.98 -7.16 -2.30
N ASN A 115 -15.64 -5.94 -1.89
CA ASN A 115 -16.51 -4.79 -2.08
C ASN A 115 -16.36 -4.23 -3.51
N PRO A 116 -17.42 -4.30 -4.34
CA PRO A 116 -17.35 -3.85 -5.73
C PRO A 116 -17.05 -2.34 -5.85
N GLN A 117 -17.43 -1.52 -4.87
CA GLN A 117 -17.13 -0.08 -4.89
C GLN A 117 -15.63 0.19 -4.70
N VAL A 118 -14.93 -0.67 -3.95
CA VAL A 118 -13.48 -0.57 -3.76
C VAL A 118 -12.78 -1.01 -5.05
N ALA A 119 -13.16 -2.17 -5.59
CA ALA A 119 -12.61 -2.70 -6.84
C ALA A 119 -12.83 -1.74 -8.02
N GLN A 120 -14.04 -1.19 -8.18
CA GLN A 120 -14.35 -0.23 -9.24
C GLN A 120 -13.53 1.07 -9.10
N HIS A 121 -13.35 1.57 -7.88
CA HIS A 121 -12.52 2.76 -7.66
C HIS A 121 -11.05 2.47 -7.96
N ALA A 122 -10.51 1.34 -7.51
CA ALA A 122 -9.16 0.90 -7.84
C ALA A 122 -8.97 0.79 -9.36
N LEU A 123 -9.92 0.17 -10.07
CA LEU A 123 -9.92 0.04 -11.53
C LEU A 123 -9.92 1.39 -12.24
N SER A 124 -10.67 2.37 -11.75
CA SER A 124 -10.68 3.73 -12.32
C SER A 124 -9.33 4.44 -12.30
N LEU A 125 -8.44 3.99 -11.41
CA LEU A 125 -7.10 4.53 -11.24
C LEU A 125 -6.02 3.66 -11.89
N LEU A 126 -6.37 2.50 -12.44
CA LEU A 126 -5.44 1.57 -13.06
C LEU A 126 -4.53 2.24 -14.11
N PRO A 127 -5.02 3.12 -15.00
CA PRO A 127 -4.14 3.79 -15.95
C PRO A 127 -3.08 4.69 -15.30
N LYS A 128 -3.32 5.19 -14.09
CA LYS A 128 -2.36 6.01 -13.34
C LYS A 128 -1.33 5.17 -12.62
N PHE A 129 -1.72 3.99 -12.12
CA PHE A 129 -0.78 3.03 -11.55
C PHE A 129 0.15 2.45 -12.60
N VAL A 130 -0.35 2.21 -13.81
CA VAL A 130 0.48 1.82 -14.97
C VAL A 130 1.50 2.92 -15.31
N ASP A 131 1.12 4.20 -15.32
CA ASP A 131 2.09 5.28 -15.54
C ASP A 131 3.15 5.38 -14.43
N ALA A 132 2.73 5.16 -13.18
CA ALA A 132 3.62 5.29 -12.03
C ALA A 132 4.59 4.10 -11.90
N CYS A 133 4.19 2.93 -12.37
CA CYS A 133 4.95 1.68 -12.29
C CYS A 133 4.85 0.90 -13.62
N PRO A 134 5.43 1.43 -14.72
CA PRO A 134 5.34 0.79 -16.04
C PRO A 134 5.95 -0.61 -16.05
N GLU A 135 6.94 -0.88 -15.20
CA GLU A 135 7.55 -2.20 -15.04
C GLU A 135 6.57 -3.28 -14.54
N GLU A 136 5.52 -2.89 -13.82
CA GLU A 136 4.47 -3.78 -13.30
C GLU A 136 3.18 -3.73 -14.13
N ALA A 137 3.19 -3.03 -15.26
CA ALA A 137 1.99 -2.77 -16.06
C ALA A 137 1.25 -4.05 -16.46
N ASN A 138 1.96 -5.08 -16.90
CA ASN A 138 1.36 -6.37 -17.27
C ASN A 138 0.64 -7.05 -16.09
N ASN A 139 1.24 -7.01 -14.90
CA ASN A 139 0.65 -7.57 -13.69
C ASN A 139 -0.58 -6.76 -13.27
N LEU A 140 -0.48 -5.44 -13.26
CA LEU A 140 -1.58 -4.53 -12.95
C LEU A 140 -2.78 -4.75 -13.89
N ILE A 141 -2.53 -4.87 -15.20
CA ILE A 141 -3.56 -5.13 -16.21
C ILE A 141 -4.22 -6.50 -16.00
N LYS A 142 -3.43 -7.53 -15.66
CA LYS A 142 -3.95 -8.86 -15.34
C LYS A 142 -4.88 -8.83 -14.13
N PHE A 143 -4.47 -8.19 -13.03
CA PHE A 143 -5.33 -8.02 -11.85
C PHE A 143 -6.55 -7.14 -12.14
N GLY A 144 -6.39 -6.10 -12.96
CA GLY A 144 -7.50 -5.28 -13.43
C GLY A 144 -8.53 -6.08 -14.22
N SER A 145 -8.08 -6.97 -15.10
CA SER A 145 -8.97 -7.84 -15.89
C SER A 145 -9.72 -8.82 -14.98
N ILE A 146 -9.06 -9.40 -13.98
CA ILE A 146 -9.70 -10.26 -12.97
C ILE A 146 -10.74 -9.48 -12.18
N ALA A 147 -10.40 -8.26 -11.74
CA ALA A 147 -11.31 -7.40 -10.99
C ALA A 147 -12.54 -7.01 -11.82
N TYR A 148 -12.36 -6.66 -13.09
CA TYR A 148 -13.46 -6.34 -14.00
C TYR A 148 -14.46 -7.50 -14.14
N ASN A 149 -13.97 -8.72 -14.35
CA ASN A 149 -14.80 -9.91 -14.48
C ASN A 149 -15.54 -10.30 -13.18
N ARG A 150 -15.14 -9.74 -12.03
CA ARG A 150 -15.81 -9.95 -10.74
C ARG A 150 -16.83 -8.86 -10.40
N LEU A 151 -16.92 -7.78 -11.19
CA LEU A 151 -17.91 -6.75 -10.95
C LEU A 151 -19.32 -7.30 -11.23
N PRO A 152 -20.33 -6.93 -10.43
CA PRO A 152 -21.69 -7.46 -10.55
C PRO A 152 -22.39 -7.03 -11.85
N ALA A 153 -21.92 -5.96 -12.49
CA ALA A 153 -22.45 -5.50 -13.77
C ALA A 153 -21.29 -4.96 -14.64
N PRO A 154 -21.31 -5.23 -15.96
CA PRO A 154 -20.38 -4.59 -16.88
C PRO A 154 -20.64 -3.08 -16.87
N CYS A 155 -19.56 -2.31 -16.75
CA CYS A 155 -19.60 -0.86 -16.78
C CYS A 155 -18.63 -0.39 -17.87
N THR A 156 -19.15 0.30 -18.88
CA THR A 156 -18.39 0.79 -20.05
C THR A 156 -17.21 1.69 -19.63
N ASP A 157 -17.37 2.45 -18.54
CA ASP A 157 -16.29 3.27 -18.00
C ASP A 157 -15.10 2.40 -17.57
N VAL A 158 -15.38 1.24 -16.99
CA VAL A 158 -14.35 0.30 -16.50
C VAL A 158 -13.60 -0.37 -17.64
N GLU A 159 -14.31 -0.76 -18.71
CA GLU A 159 -13.68 -1.26 -19.94
C GLU A 159 -12.75 -0.20 -20.56
N SER A 160 -13.15 1.07 -20.51
CA SER A 160 -12.32 2.18 -21.00
C SER A 160 -11.02 2.31 -20.18
N PHE A 161 -11.05 2.06 -18.87
CA PHE A 161 -9.85 2.11 -18.03
C PHE A 161 -8.89 0.97 -18.35
N LEU A 162 -9.39 -0.26 -18.53
CA LEU A 162 -8.56 -1.37 -18.98
C LEU A 162 -7.93 -1.09 -20.34
N SER A 163 -8.72 -0.62 -21.29
CA SER A 163 -8.24 -0.29 -22.65
C SER A 163 -7.13 0.76 -22.61
N LYS A 164 -7.31 1.84 -21.81
CA LYS A 164 -6.29 2.87 -21.61
C LYS A 164 -5.02 2.30 -20.97
N SER A 165 -5.14 1.40 -20.00
CA SER A 165 -3.99 0.73 -19.38
C SER A 165 -3.23 -0.13 -20.40
N TYR A 166 -3.91 -0.88 -21.26
CA TYR A 166 -3.28 -1.63 -22.35
C TYR A 166 -2.53 -0.71 -23.32
N THR A 167 -3.15 0.39 -23.75
CA THR A 167 -2.48 1.38 -24.63
C THR A 167 -1.20 1.91 -23.99
N LYS A 168 -1.23 2.23 -22.70
CA LYS A 168 -0.07 2.77 -21.97
C LYS A 168 1.05 1.76 -21.75
N ALA A 169 0.71 0.50 -21.46
CA ALA A 169 1.69 -0.56 -21.29
C ALA A 169 2.41 -0.93 -22.60
N SER A 170 1.85 -0.52 -23.75
CA SER A 170 2.41 -0.79 -25.08
C SER A 170 3.27 0.37 -25.62
N GLN A 171 3.38 1.48 -24.88
CA GLN A 171 4.21 2.64 -25.23
C GLN A 171 5.58 2.56 -24.56
#